data_AF-A0A3Q8II88-F1
#
_entry.id   AF-A0A3Q8II88-F1
#
_cell.length_a   1.000
_cell.length_b   1.000
_cell.length_c   1.000
_cell.angle_alpha   90.00
_cell.angle_beta   90.00
_cell.angle_gamma   90.00
#
_symmetry.space_group_name_H-M   'P 1'
#
loop_
_entity.id
_entity.type
_entity.pdbx_description
1 polymer ?
#
loop_
_entity_poly.entity_id
_entity_poly.type
_entity_poly.pdbx_seq_one_letter_code
_entity_poly.pdbx_strand_id
1 'polypeptide(L)'
;MPVEAEVLPTPTRLPPDDAMHVVGSLIRYILIIVIVVFGIIPALCGTVFPPFSALWSILKAVSPYAWASMGTGIGIALSILGAAWGILTSGASISGAAIRAPEIRSKNLISIIFCEAVAIYGVILSIIMMGKIQASSSSVGSGGVYRYETIVGGYTLFAAGIAVGIGNMACGIAVGIVGSSCAIADAHSSSLFVKVLVIEIFASALGIFAVITGILMAQKVQMK
;
A
#
# COMPACT_ATOMS: atom_id res chain seq x y z
N MET A 1 -3.22 52.83 -30.28
CA MET A 1 -4.25 51.76 -30.34
C MET A 1 -3.99 50.83 -29.18
N PRO A 2 -4.95 50.60 -28.27
CA PRO A 2 -4.81 49.53 -27.30
C PRO A 2 -4.91 48.20 -28.06
N VAL A 3 -3.96 47.31 -27.81
CA VAL A 3 -3.96 45.94 -28.33
C VAL A 3 -4.97 45.16 -27.50
N GLU A 4 -6.03 44.68 -28.13
CA GLU A 4 -6.99 43.79 -27.49
C GLU A 4 -6.27 42.50 -27.09
N ALA A 5 -6.36 42.16 -25.80
CA ALA A 5 -5.84 40.90 -25.31
C ALA A 5 -6.62 39.77 -25.98
N GLU A 6 -5.95 38.99 -26.83
CA GLU A 6 -6.50 37.75 -27.37
C GLU A 6 -6.87 36.85 -26.19
N VAL A 7 -8.18 36.71 -25.95
CA VAL A 7 -8.71 35.84 -24.91
C VAL A 7 -8.42 34.42 -25.36
N LEU A 8 -7.33 33.85 -24.82
CA LEU A 8 -7.00 32.45 -25.00
C LEU A 8 -8.26 31.62 -24.67
N PRO A 9 -8.67 30.67 -25.52
CA PRO A 9 -9.78 29.80 -25.20
C PRO A 9 -9.45 29.14 -23.85
N THR A 10 -10.31 29.36 -22.86
CA THR A 10 -10.20 28.68 -21.58
C THR A 10 -10.12 27.20 -21.87
N PRO A 11 -9.03 26.48 -21.52
CA PRO A 11 -8.99 25.05 -21.75
C PRO A 11 -10.23 24.48 -21.06
N THR A 12 -11.01 23.67 -21.79
CA THR A 12 -12.18 22.91 -21.28
C THR A 12 -11.79 21.86 -20.23
N ARG A 13 -10.64 22.04 -19.58
CA ARG A 13 -10.18 21.24 -18.46
C ARG A 13 -11.09 21.57 -17.29
N LEU A 14 -12.13 20.75 -17.14
CA LEU A 14 -12.90 20.65 -15.90
C LEU A 14 -11.91 20.67 -14.73
N PRO A 15 -12.21 21.42 -13.65
CA PRO A 15 -11.37 21.37 -12.48
C PRO A 15 -11.22 19.89 -12.02
N PRO A 16 -10.04 19.49 -11.53
CA PRO A 16 -9.72 18.08 -11.28
C PRO A 16 -10.65 17.38 -10.29
N ASP A 17 -11.44 18.13 -9.52
CA ASP A 17 -12.51 17.67 -8.63
C ASP A 17 -13.70 17.07 -9.39
N ASP A 18 -14.19 17.73 -10.45
CA ASP A 18 -15.33 17.25 -11.24
C ASP A 18 -14.99 15.98 -12.05
N ALA A 19 -13.78 15.92 -12.59
CA ALA A 19 -13.30 14.74 -13.32
C ALA A 19 -13.22 13.51 -12.40
N MET A 20 -12.77 13.68 -11.15
CA MET A 20 -12.65 12.59 -10.19
C MET A 20 -14.02 12.06 -9.73
N HIS A 21 -15.02 12.93 -9.60
CA HIS A 21 -16.39 12.52 -9.28
C HIS A 21 -17.05 11.71 -10.40
N VAL A 22 -16.84 12.11 -11.66
CA VAL A 22 -17.32 11.38 -12.84
C VAL A 22 -16.64 10.02 -12.96
N VAL A 23 -15.30 9.97 -12.82
CA VAL A 23 -14.53 8.72 -12.84
C VAL A 23 -14.95 7.77 -11.71
N GLY A 24 -15.12 8.28 -10.49
CA GLY A 24 -15.59 7.51 -9.34
C GLY A 24 -17.00 6.93 -9.55
N SER A 25 -17.90 7.72 -10.14
CA SER A 25 -19.25 7.27 -10.48
C SER A 25 -19.22 6.16 -11.54
N LEU A 26 -18.41 6.32 -12.58
CA LEU A 26 -18.23 5.32 -13.64
C LEU A 26 -17.67 3.99 -13.12
N ILE A 27 -16.62 4.05 -12.30
CA ILE A 27 -16.02 2.87 -11.66
C ILE A 27 -17.05 2.14 -10.80
N ARG A 28 -17.86 2.89 -10.03
CA ARG A 28 -18.92 2.33 -9.19
C ARG A 28 -19.98 1.63 -10.03
N TYR A 29 -20.44 2.22 -11.13
CA TYR A 29 -21.41 1.58 -12.03
C TYR A 29 -20.85 0.31 -12.68
N ILE A 30 -19.60 0.33 -13.13
CA ILE A 30 -18.93 -0.85 -13.69
C ILE A 30 -18.87 -1.98 -12.65
N LEU A 31 -18.46 -1.67 -11.41
CA LEU A 31 -18.43 -2.66 -10.33
C LEU A 31 -19.80 -3.24 -10.02
N ILE A 32 -20.85 -2.41 -9.97
CA ILE A 32 -22.23 -2.88 -9.74
C ILE A 32 -22.67 -3.82 -10.86
N ILE A 33 -22.42 -3.46 -12.12
CA ILE A 33 -22.77 -4.30 -13.27
C ILE A 33 -22.06 -5.66 -13.18
N VAL A 34 -20.77 -5.67 -12.88
CA VAL A 34 -19.99 -6.91 -12.72
C VAL A 34 -20.56 -7.78 -11.60
N ILE A 35 -20.89 -7.21 -10.44
CA ILE A 35 -21.45 -7.95 -9.30
C ILE A 35 -22.84 -8.51 -9.63
N VAL A 36 -23.68 -7.72 -10.31
CA VAL A 36 -25.03 -8.17 -10.68
C VAL A 36 -24.94 -9.31 -11.70
N VAL A 37 -24.11 -9.16 -12.73
CA VAL A 37 -24.02 -10.14 -13.84
C VAL A 37 -23.34 -11.44 -13.42
N PHE A 38 -22.27 -11.38 -12.62
CA PHE A 38 -21.49 -12.57 -12.24
C PHE A 38 -21.83 -13.12 -10.86
N GLY A 39 -22.50 -12.34 -10.00
CA GLY A 39 -22.90 -12.77 -8.66
C GLY A 39 -24.39 -13.02 -8.54
N ILE A 40 -25.21 -12.01 -8.81
CA ILE A 40 -26.66 -12.04 -8.51
C ILE A 40 -27.44 -12.88 -9.54
N ILE A 41 -27.22 -12.67 -10.84
CA ILE A 41 -27.91 -13.42 -11.90
C ILE A 41 -27.64 -14.94 -11.80
N PRO A 42 -26.38 -15.40 -11.62
CA PRO A 42 -26.09 -16.83 -11.48
C PRO A 42 -26.65 -17.42 -10.18
N ALA A 43 -26.67 -16.64 -9.09
CA ALA A 43 -27.27 -17.06 -7.83
C ALA A 43 -28.80 -17.24 -7.93
N LEU A 44 -29.49 -16.37 -8.67
CA LEU A 44 -30.94 -16.47 -8.92
C LEU A 44 -31.30 -17.57 -9.92
N CYS A 45 -30.42 -17.88 -10.88
CA CYS A 45 -30.63 -18.90 -11.91
C CYS A 45 -30.31 -20.33 -11.44
N GLY A 46 -29.93 -20.53 -10.17
CA GLY A 46 -29.62 -21.84 -9.58
C GLY A 46 -28.30 -22.46 -10.02
N THR A 47 -27.60 -21.85 -10.97
CA THR A 47 -26.24 -22.22 -11.39
C THR A 47 -25.24 -21.33 -10.67
N VAL A 48 -24.88 -21.69 -9.43
CA VAL A 48 -23.78 -21.03 -8.71
C VAL A 48 -22.48 -21.39 -9.41
N PHE A 49 -22.11 -20.63 -10.44
CA PHE A 49 -20.87 -20.77 -11.19
C PHE A 49 -19.90 -19.66 -10.75
N PRO A 50 -18.77 -19.97 -10.09
CA PRO A 50 -18.32 -21.27 -9.59
C PRO A 50 -18.91 -21.64 -8.21
N PRO A 51 -19.18 -22.93 -7.93
CA PRO A 51 -19.63 -23.36 -6.60
C PRO A 51 -18.51 -23.11 -5.59
N PHE A 52 -18.86 -22.75 -4.36
CA PHE A 52 -17.88 -22.43 -3.31
C PHE A 52 -16.89 -23.59 -3.06
N SER A 53 -17.32 -24.83 -3.29
CA SER A 53 -16.47 -26.02 -3.27
C SER A 53 -15.38 -26.04 -4.36
N ALA A 54 -15.68 -25.55 -5.57
CA ALA A 54 -14.71 -25.43 -6.65
C ALA A 54 -13.67 -24.35 -6.35
N LEU A 55 -14.07 -23.24 -5.71
CA LEU A 55 -13.13 -22.21 -5.27
C LEU A 55 -12.10 -22.77 -4.28
N TRP A 56 -12.55 -23.58 -3.32
CA TRP A 56 -11.67 -24.26 -2.37
C TRP A 56 -10.75 -25.29 -3.04
N SER A 57 -11.21 -25.93 -4.12
CA SER A 57 -10.38 -26.82 -4.92
C SER A 57 -9.27 -26.07 -5.66
N ILE A 58 -9.54 -24.87 -6.17
CA ILE A 58 -8.55 -24.02 -6.82
C ILE A 58 -7.50 -23.55 -5.82
N LEU A 59 -7.91 -23.07 -4.64
CA LEU A 59 -7.01 -22.66 -3.56
C LEU A 59 -6.05 -23.80 -3.14
N LYS A 60 -6.57 -25.04 -3.04
CA LYS A 60 -5.78 -26.23 -2.74
C LYS A 60 -4.87 -26.69 -3.88
N ALA A 61 -5.19 -26.36 -5.13
CA ALA A 61 -4.37 -26.71 -6.29
C ALA A 61 -3.14 -25.79 -6.44
N VAL A 62 -3.22 -24.55 -5.95
CA VAL A 62 -2.09 -23.61 -5.96
C VAL A 62 -1.05 -24.03 -4.92
N SER A 63 0.23 -24.00 -5.29
CA SER A 63 1.30 -24.40 -4.38
C SER A 63 1.42 -23.43 -3.18
N PRO A 64 1.64 -23.92 -1.95
CA PRO A 64 1.80 -23.07 -0.78
C PRO A 64 2.98 -22.10 -0.89
N TYR A 65 4.04 -22.51 -1.60
CA TYR A 65 5.21 -21.68 -1.88
C TYR A 65 4.86 -20.48 -2.77
N ALA A 66 3.94 -20.63 -3.72
CA ALA A 66 3.46 -19.52 -4.56
C ALA A 66 2.66 -18.50 -3.74
N TRP A 67 1.84 -18.94 -2.79
CA TRP A 67 1.16 -18.04 -1.86
C TRP A 67 2.15 -17.25 -0.99
N ALA A 68 3.17 -17.93 -0.45
CA ALA A 68 4.18 -17.28 0.37
C ALA A 68 5.02 -16.25 -0.41
N SER A 69 5.48 -16.60 -1.61
CA SER A 69 6.27 -15.70 -2.45
C SER A 69 5.44 -14.52 -2.97
N MET A 70 4.20 -14.76 -3.37
CA MET A 70 3.27 -13.70 -3.77
C MET A 70 3.01 -12.72 -2.62
N GLY A 71 2.77 -13.22 -1.40
CA GLY A 71 2.56 -12.38 -0.22
C GLY A 71 3.76 -11.51 0.10
N THR A 72 4.96 -12.09 0.04
CA THR A 72 6.23 -11.38 0.26
C THR A 72 6.43 -10.29 -0.80
N GLY A 73 6.17 -10.61 -2.08
CA GLY A 73 6.26 -9.66 -3.19
C GLY A 73 5.24 -8.51 -3.10
N ILE A 74 4.00 -8.80 -2.71
CA ILE A 74 2.99 -7.77 -2.49
C ILE A 74 3.35 -6.89 -1.29
N GLY A 75 3.87 -7.48 -0.21
CA GLY A 75 4.28 -6.75 0.98
C GLY A 75 5.37 -5.71 0.71
N ILE A 76 6.41 -6.07 -0.04
CA ILE A 76 7.47 -5.14 -0.43
C ILE A 76 6.96 -4.09 -1.41
N ALA A 77 6.17 -4.48 -2.42
CA ALA A 77 5.68 -3.57 -3.44
C ALA A 77 4.77 -2.49 -2.85
N LEU A 78 3.81 -2.87 -2.00
CA LEU A 78 2.90 -1.91 -1.36
C LEU A 78 3.64 -0.98 -0.38
N SER A 79 4.64 -1.48 0.33
CA SER A 79 5.47 -0.66 1.23
C SER A 79 6.25 0.41 0.45
N ILE A 80 6.88 0.02 -0.67
CA ILE A 80 7.63 0.96 -1.53
C ILE A 80 6.69 1.95 -2.21
N LEU A 81 5.51 1.51 -2.67
CA LEU A 81 4.50 2.41 -3.24
C LEU A 81 4.02 3.46 -2.23
N GLY A 82 3.78 3.08 -0.98
CA GLY A 82 3.44 4.00 0.09
C GLY A 82 4.53 5.04 0.36
N ALA A 83 5.78 4.59 0.44
CA ALA A 83 6.93 5.47 0.62
C ALA A 83 7.10 6.43 -0.56
N ALA A 84 7.03 5.94 -1.80
CA ALA A 84 7.13 6.75 -3.00
C ALA A 84 6.03 7.83 -3.07
N TRP A 85 4.80 7.47 -2.68
CA TRP A 85 3.70 8.43 -2.60
C TRP A 85 3.97 9.51 -1.55
N GLY A 86 4.41 9.11 -0.35
CA GLY A 86 4.71 10.05 0.73
C GLY A 86 5.86 11.02 0.39
N ILE A 87 6.90 10.51 -0.27
CA ILE A 87 8.02 11.32 -0.78
C ILE A 87 7.53 12.30 -1.85
N LEU A 88 6.68 11.85 -2.78
CA LEU A 88 6.14 12.73 -3.83
C LEU A 88 5.30 13.87 -3.24
N THR A 89 4.42 13.59 -2.26
CA THR A 89 3.57 14.62 -1.64
C THR A 89 4.38 15.60 -0.80
N SER A 90 5.30 15.10 0.03
CA SER A 90 6.12 15.96 0.90
C SER A 90 7.17 16.74 0.08
N GLY A 91 7.81 16.09 -0.90
CA GLY A 91 8.83 16.69 -1.76
C GLY A 91 8.30 17.81 -2.66
N ALA A 92 7.07 17.66 -3.20
CA ALA A 92 6.43 18.72 -3.96
C ALA A 92 6.20 19.99 -3.09
N SER A 93 5.76 19.81 -1.85
CA SER A 93 5.53 20.93 -0.92
C SER A 93 6.81 21.58 -0.41
N ILE A 94 7.85 20.78 -0.10
CA ILE A 94 9.16 21.30 0.30
C ILE A 94 9.78 22.12 -0.84
N SER A 95 9.73 21.61 -2.08
CA SER A 95 10.29 22.32 -3.23
C SER A 95 9.54 23.62 -3.55
N GLY A 96 8.20 23.62 -3.45
CA GLY A 96 7.39 24.83 -3.61
C GLY A 96 7.66 25.88 -2.53
N ALA A 97 7.71 25.46 -1.26
CA ALA A 97 7.96 26.37 -0.14
C ALA A 97 9.41 26.91 -0.11
N ALA A 98 10.38 26.12 -0.57
CA ALA A 98 11.79 26.50 -0.60
C ALA A 98 12.12 27.63 -1.60
N ILE A 99 11.22 27.97 -2.53
CA ILE A 99 11.40 29.11 -3.44
C ILE A 99 11.40 30.43 -2.66
N ARG A 100 10.52 30.54 -1.65
CA ARG A 100 10.38 31.76 -0.85
C ARG A 100 11.26 31.74 0.42
N ALA A 101 11.46 30.56 1.01
CA ALA A 101 12.24 30.38 2.24
C ALA A 101 13.20 29.18 2.08
N PRO A 102 14.40 29.36 1.49
CA PRO A 102 15.32 28.26 1.19
C PRO A 102 15.89 27.55 2.43
N GLU A 103 15.90 28.22 3.59
CA GLU A 103 16.39 27.69 4.86
C GLU A 103 15.57 26.48 5.40
N ILE A 104 14.36 26.26 4.89
CA ILE A 104 13.50 25.14 5.30
C ILE A 104 13.93 23.80 4.68
N ARG A 105 14.74 23.83 3.59
CA ARG A 105 15.09 22.62 2.82
C ARG A 105 15.79 21.58 3.67
N SER A 106 16.75 21.98 4.49
CA SER A 106 17.55 21.05 5.30
C SER A 106 16.78 20.51 6.51
N LYS A 107 15.90 21.31 7.12
CA LYS A 107 15.11 20.91 8.29
C LYS A 107 14.02 19.90 7.92
N ASN A 108 13.31 20.16 6.82
CA ASN A 108 12.16 19.36 6.40
C ASN A 108 12.55 18.07 5.65
N LEU A 109 13.86 17.83 5.42
CA LEU A 109 14.36 16.53 4.94
C LEU A 109 14.01 15.38 5.90
N ILE A 110 13.78 15.66 7.18
CA ILE A 110 13.41 14.63 8.15
C ILE A 110 12.10 13.93 7.77
N SER A 111 11.16 14.64 7.14
CA SER A 111 9.90 14.07 6.69
C SER A 111 10.06 13.07 5.54
N ILE A 112 11.04 13.31 4.67
CA ILE A 112 11.39 12.36 3.59
C ILE A 112 12.01 11.09 4.19
N ILE A 113 12.86 11.23 5.21
CA ILE A 113 13.50 10.10 5.89
C ILE A 113 12.43 9.21 6.58
N PHE A 114 11.40 9.80 7.19
CA PHE A 114 10.31 9.02 7.78
C PHE A 114 9.49 8.28 6.72
N CYS A 115 9.25 8.88 5.54
CA CYS A 115 8.61 8.18 4.42
C CYS A 115 9.50 7.02 3.90
N GLU A 116 10.82 7.21 3.85
CA GLU A 116 11.77 6.17 3.42
C GLU A 116 11.86 5.00 4.42
N ALA A 117 11.82 5.30 5.72
CA ALA A 117 11.85 4.28 6.77
C ALA A 117 10.73 3.22 6.59
N VAL A 118 9.56 3.63 6.10
CA VAL A 118 8.43 2.74 5.78
C VAL A 118 8.78 1.74 4.68
N ALA A 119 9.59 2.12 3.69
CA ALA A 119 10.08 1.18 2.68
C ALA A 119 11.06 0.17 3.28
N ILE A 120 11.98 0.63 4.13
CA ILE A 120 12.96 -0.23 4.82
C ILE A 120 12.25 -1.28 5.67
N TYR A 121 11.18 -0.90 6.36
CA TYR A 121 10.33 -1.83 7.11
C TYR A 121 9.76 -2.95 6.24
N GLY A 122 9.27 -2.64 5.03
CA GLY A 122 8.80 -3.63 4.07
C GLY A 122 9.90 -4.55 3.54
N VAL A 123 11.09 -4.00 3.25
CA VAL A 123 12.26 -4.77 2.80
C VAL A 123 12.72 -5.75 3.88
N ILE A 124 12.85 -5.29 5.13
CA ILE A 124 13.26 -6.14 6.26
C ILE A 124 12.28 -7.30 6.45
N LEU A 125 10.97 -7.02 6.45
CA LEU A 125 9.98 -8.09 6.60
C LEU A 125 10.09 -9.10 5.45
N SER A 126 10.34 -8.64 4.23
CA SER A 126 10.47 -9.51 3.06
C SER A 126 11.67 -10.44 3.17
N ILE A 127 12.81 -9.95 3.69
CA ILE A 127 14.00 -10.77 3.96
C ILE A 127 13.69 -11.82 5.04
N ILE A 128 13.00 -11.43 6.11
CA ILE A 128 12.61 -12.36 7.20
C ILE A 128 11.69 -13.47 6.66
N MET A 129 10.69 -13.11 5.85
CA MET A 129 9.75 -14.05 5.26
C MET A 129 10.45 -14.99 4.26
N MET A 130 11.35 -14.47 3.42
CA MET A 130 12.15 -15.28 2.50
C MET A 130 12.97 -16.35 3.24
N GLY A 131 13.52 -16.01 4.42
CA GLY A 131 14.22 -16.98 5.27
C GLY A 131 13.34 -18.12 5.80
N LYS A 132 12.01 -17.95 5.82
CA LYS A 132 11.02 -18.97 6.22
C LYS A 132 10.56 -19.85 5.05
N ILE A 133 10.76 -19.41 3.80
CA ILE A 133 10.44 -20.17 2.60
C ILE A 133 11.58 -21.13 2.31
N GLN A 134 11.68 -22.23 3.06
CA GLN A 134 12.67 -23.28 2.83
C GLN A 134 11.98 -24.47 2.15
N ALA A 135 12.38 -24.80 0.93
CA ALA A 135 11.90 -26.00 0.26
C ALA A 135 12.70 -27.21 0.76
N SER A 136 12.05 -28.08 1.53
CA SER A 136 12.63 -29.36 1.96
C SER A 136 11.97 -30.52 1.23
N SER A 137 12.76 -31.52 0.84
CA SER A 137 12.29 -32.76 0.20
C SER A 137 11.27 -33.52 1.07
N SER A 138 11.23 -33.22 2.37
CA SER A 138 10.30 -33.79 3.37
C SER A 138 8.92 -33.09 3.41
N SER A 139 8.76 -31.98 2.70
CA SER A 139 7.52 -31.18 2.68
C SER A 139 6.41 -31.78 1.81
N VAL A 140 6.77 -32.75 0.97
CA VAL A 140 5.85 -33.50 0.10
C VAL A 140 5.66 -34.90 0.70
N GLY A 141 4.44 -35.19 1.15
CA GLY A 141 4.10 -36.52 1.64
C GLY A 141 4.17 -37.57 0.53
N SER A 142 4.17 -38.85 0.90
CA SER A 142 4.38 -39.99 -0.01
C SER A 142 3.33 -40.14 -1.13
N GLY A 143 2.34 -39.25 -1.23
CA GLY A 143 1.33 -39.16 -2.29
C GLY A 143 1.33 -37.85 -3.08
N GLY A 144 2.42 -37.05 -3.05
CA GLY A 144 2.49 -35.77 -3.77
C GLY A 144 1.70 -34.62 -3.14
N VAL A 145 1.13 -34.85 -1.95
CA VAL A 145 0.32 -33.87 -1.20
C VAL A 145 1.20 -33.14 -0.18
N TYR A 146 1.11 -31.81 -0.16
CA TYR A 146 1.80 -30.97 0.83
C TYR A 146 1.29 -31.23 2.25
N ARG A 147 2.18 -31.19 3.24
CA ARG A 147 1.79 -31.30 4.65
C ARG A 147 0.88 -30.13 5.05
N TYR A 148 -0.02 -30.38 6.00
CA TYR A 148 -0.93 -29.36 6.52
C TYR A 148 -0.18 -28.12 7.04
N GLU A 149 1.00 -28.32 7.65
CA GLU A 149 1.86 -27.26 8.19
C GLU A 149 2.37 -26.32 7.08
N THR A 150 2.80 -26.89 5.95
CA THR A 150 3.27 -26.12 4.79
C THR A 150 2.13 -25.33 4.14
N ILE A 151 0.93 -25.89 4.07
CA ILE A 151 -0.26 -25.22 3.51
C ILE A 151 -0.66 -24.02 4.38
N VAL A 152 -0.79 -24.23 5.70
CA VAL A 152 -1.10 -23.14 6.64
C VAL A 152 0.02 -22.09 6.65
N GLY A 153 1.28 -22.53 6.54
CA GLY A 153 2.43 -21.64 6.40
C GLY A 153 2.36 -20.74 5.17
N GLY A 154 1.96 -21.28 4.02
CA GLY A 154 1.78 -20.50 2.79
C GLY A 154 0.73 -19.41 2.93
N TYR A 155 -0.45 -19.74 3.48
CA TYR A 155 -1.54 -18.77 3.67
C TYR A 155 -1.23 -17.72 4.74
N THR A 156 -0.54 -18.09 5.81
CA THR A 156 -0.16 -17.15 6.88
C THR A 156 0.91 -16.16 6.40
N LEU A 157 1.91 -16.61 5.64
CA LEU A 157 2.87 -15.70 5.00
C LEU A 157 2.19 -14.79 3.98
N PHE A 158 1.23 -15.31 3.19
CA PHE A 158 0.44 -14.48 2.29
C PHE A 158 -0.32 -13.36 3.02
N ALA A 159 -1.06 -13.73 4.07
CA ALA A 159 -1.81 -12.77 4.88
C ALA A 159 -0.91 -11.76 5.60
N ALA A 160 0.25 -12.20 6.12
CA ALA A 160 1.21 -11.33 6.77
C ALA A 160 1.78 -10.28 5.79
N GLY A 161 2.16 -10.71 4.58
CA GLY A 161 2.67 -9.81 3.54
C GLY A 161 1.65 -8.74 3.13
N ILE A 162 0.38 -9.12 2.95
CA ILE A 162 -0.71 -8.17 2.64
C ILE A 162 -0.97 -7.22 3.80
N ALA A 163 -1.09 -7.73 5.03
CA ALA A 163 -1.41 -6.93 6.20
C ALA A 163 -0.33 -5.83 6.42
N VAL A 164 0.94 -6.21 6.34
CA VAL A 164 2.03 -5.24 6.50
C VAL A 164 2.15 -4.32 5.30
N GLY A 165 2.00 -4.83 4.07
CA GLY A 165 2.05 -4.00 2.86
C GLY A 165 1.01 -2.89 2.88
N ILE A 166 -0.25 -3.20 3.21
CA ILE A 166 -1.33 -2.20 3.31
C ILE A 166 -1.08 -1.25 4.49
N GLY A 167 -0.66 -1.77 5.65
CA GLY A 167 -0.36 -0.95 6.82
C GLY A 167 0.76 0.06 6.55
N ASN A 168 1.85 -0.38 5.91
CA ASN A 168 2.95 0.48 5.48
C ASN A 168 2.52 1.45 4.39
N MET A 169 1.69 1.02 3.44
CA MET A 169 1.15 1.92 2.41
C MET A 169 0.35 3.08 3.03
N ALA A 170 -0.57 2.77 3.95
CA ALA A 170 -1.35 3.78 4.66
C ALA A 170 -0.48 4.70 5.52
N CYS A 171 0.52 4.14 6.21
CA CYS A 171 1.49 4.89 7.00
C CYS A 171 2.28 5.88 6.13
N GLY A 172 2.87 5.44 5.01
CA GLY A 172 3.66 6.30 4.12
C GLY A 172 2.86 7.45 3.53
N ILE A 173 1.60 7.22 3.17
CA ILE A 173 0.69 8.27 2.70
C ILE A 173 0.37 9.26 3.83
N ALA A 174 0.05 8.77 5.03
CA ALA A 174 -0.26 9.63 6.18
C ALA A 174 0.94 10.51 6.56
N VAL A 175 2.14 9.94 6.66
CA VAL A 175 3.39 10.67 6.94
C VAL A 175 3.65 11.71 5.85
N GLY A 176 3.48 11.37 4.57
CA GLY A 176 3.67 12.32 3.47
C GLY A 176 2.74 13.53 3.49
N ILE A 177 1.47 13.34 3.89
CA ILE A 177 0.49 14.43 4.02
C ILE A 177 0.84 15.34 5.20
N VAL A 178 1.24 14.75 6.34
CA VAL A 178 1.67 15.51 7.52
C VAL A 178 2.98 16.26 7.22
N GLY A 179 3.94 15.64 6.55
CA GLY A 179 5.20 16.26 6.12
C GLY A 179 4.99 17.42 5.14
N SER A 180 4.04 17.29 4.20
CA SER A 180 3.62 18.39 3.33
C SER A 180 3.06 19.57 4.14
N SER A 181 2.25 19.30 5.15
CA SER A 181 1.69 20.33 6.04
C SER A 181 2.78 20.99 6.89
N CYS A 182 3.77 20.20 7.34
CA CYS A 182 4.94 20.66 8.08
C CYS A 182 5.77 21.65 7.25
N ALA A 183 6.02 21.32 5.97
CA ALA A 183 6.81 22.17 5.08
C ALA A 183 6.18 23.55 4.85
N ILE A 184 4.85 23.60 4.70
CA ILE A 184 4.12 24.85 4.51
C ILE A 184 4.08 25.66 5.81
N ALA A 185 3.87 25.00 6.96
CA ALA A 185 3.84 25.65 8.26
C ALA A 185 5.20 26.26 8.66
N ASP A 186 6.30 25.55 8.39
CA ASP A 186 7.67 26.01 8.66
C ASP A 186 8.03 27.23 7.79
N ALA A 187 7.56 27.28 6.54
CA ALA A 187 7.73 28.43 5.66
C ALA A 187 7.01 29.70 6.14
N HIS A 188 5.91 29.55 6.90
CA HIS A 188 5.24 30.67 7.55
C HIS A 188 5.93 31.09 8.85
N SER A 189 6.29 30.13 9.69
CA SER A 189 7.01 30.40 10.94
C SER A 189 7.74 29.15 11.45
N SER A 190 9.02 29.30 11.73
CA SER A 190 9.88 28.18 12.12
C SER A 190 9.60 27.60 13.52
N SER A 191 8.79 28.28 14.34
CA SER A 191 8.38 27.79 15.66
C SER A 191 7.31 26.69 15.60
N LEU A 192 6.66 26.52 14.43
CA LEU A 192 5.62 25.50 14.22
C LEU A 192 6.19 24.12 13.86
N PHE A 193 7.41 24.07 13.30
CA PHE A 193 8.05 22.83 12.82
C PHE A 193 8.01 21.70 13.85
N VAL A 194 8.51 21.96 15.07
CA VAL A 194 8.59 20.94 16.13
C VAL A 194 7.21 20.44 16.55
N LYS A 195 6.18 21.30 16.53
CA LYS A 195 4.81 20.93 16.92
C LYS A 195 4.17 19.99 15.88
N VAL A 196 4.40 20.24 14.60
CA VAL A 196 3.89 19.37 13.52
C VAL A 196 4.70 18.07 13.42
N LEU A 197 6.01 18.13 13.68
CA LEU A 197 6.89 16.96 13.68
C LEU A 197 6.43 15.88 14.69
N VAL A 198 5.89 16.27 15.84
CA VAL A 198 5.32 15.31 16.81
C VAL A 198 4.18 14.49 16.19
N ILE A 199 3.32 15.12 15.38
CA ILE A 199 2.21 14.45 14.67
C ILE A 199 2.79 13.47 13.64
N GLU A 200 3.86 13.86 12.97
CA GLU A 200 4.55 13.02 11.99
C GLU A 200 5.15 11.75 12.62
N ILE A 201 5.71 11.85 13.82
CA ILE A 201 6.21 10.70 14.57
C ILE A 201 5.06 9.73 14.88
N PHE A 202 3.91 10.24 15.36
CA PHE A 202 2.75 9.38 15.64
C PHE A 202 2.20 8.71 14.37
N ALA A 203 2.19 9.40 13.24
CA ALA A 203 1.82 8.80 11.96
C ALA A 203 2.79 7.66 11.59
N SER A 204 4.10 7.88 11.74
CA SER A 204 5.12 6.87 11.42
C SER A 204 5.06 5.62 12.32
N ALA A 205 4.56 5.76 13.56
CA ALA A 205 4.40 4.64 14.49
C ALA A 205 3.42 3.57 13.98
N LEU A 206 2.47 3.94 13.11
CA LEU A 206 1.54 3.00 12.47
C LEU A 206 2.28 1.94 11.63
N GLY A 207 3.37 2.34 10.95
CA GLY A 207 4.20 1.43 10.17
C GLY A 207 4.90 0.40 11.05
N ILE A 208 5.39 0.83 12.23
CA ILE A 208 6.03 -0.09 13.19
C ILE A 208 5.00 -1.10 13.72
N PHE A 209 3.77 -0.68 14.02
CA PHE A 209 2.71 -1.63 14.42
C PHE A 209 2.38 -2.64 13.32
N ALA A 210 2.31 -2.22 12.06
CA ALA A 210 2.12 -3.12 10.94
C ALA A 210 3.23 -4.19 10.90
N VAL A 211 4.50 -3.79 10.99
CA VAL A 211 5.64 -4.72 11.00
C VAL A 211 5.57 -5.70 12.17
N ILE A 212 5.27 -5.23 13.39
CA ILE A 212 5.16 -6.09 14.57
C ILE A 212 4.10 -7.16 14.34
N THR A 213 2.93 -6.78 13.81
CA THR A 213 1.87 -7.76 13.51
C THR A 213 2.31 -8.80 12.46
N GLY A 214 3.01 -8.37 11.40
CA GLY A 214 3.55 -9.29 10.39
C GLY A 214 4.57 -10.28 10.95
N ILE A 215 5.47 -9.82 11.82
CA ILE A 215 6.46 -10.68 12.48
C ILE A 215 5.76 -11.70 13.39
N LEU A 216 4.77 -11.26 14.18
CA LEU A 216 4.01 -12.16 15.06
C LEU A 216 3.25 -13.24 14.28
N MET A 217 2.69 -12.89 13.12
CA MET A 217 2.05 -13.85 12.21
C MET A 217 3.06 -14.86 11.63
N ALA A 218 4.26 -14.40 11.25
CA ALA A 218 5.28 -15.23 10.62
C ALA A 218 6.13 -16.05 11.61
N GLN A 219 6.10 -15.74 12.92
CA GLN A 219 7.00 -16.34 13.91
C GLN A 219 6.83 -17.85 14.06
N LYS A 220 5.57 -18.32 14.09
CA LYS A 220 5.23 -19.75 14.26
C LYS A 220 5.23 -20.54 12.95
N VAL A 221 5.41 -19.88 11.81
CA VAL A 221 5.40 -20.55 10.50
C VAL A 221 6.68 -21.35 10.31
N GLN A 222 6.52 -22.62 9.96
CA GLN A 222 7.59 -23.53 9.54
C GLN A 222 7.15 -24.21 8.24
N MET A 223 7.76 -23.84 7.13
CA MET A 223 7.59 -24.56 5.86
C MET A 223 8.77 -25.53 5.74
N LYS A 224 8.63 -26.73 6.30
CA LYS A 224 9.61 -27.81 6.25
C LYS A 224 8.99 -29.09 5.71
#